data_AF-A0A3R9MUK3-F1
#
_entry.id   AF-A0A3R9MUK3-F1
#
_cell.length_a   1.000
_cell.length_b   1.000
_cell.length_c   1.000
_cell.angle_alpha   90.00
_cell.angle_beta   90.00
_cell.angle_gamma   90.00
#
_symmetry.space_group_name_H-M   'P 1'
#
loop_
_entity.id
_entity.type
_entity.pdbx_description
1 polymer ?
#
loop_
_entity_poly.entity_id
_entity_poly.type
_entity_poly.pdbx_seq_one_letter_code
_entity_poly.pdbx_strand_id
1 'polypeptide(L)'
;MLHRLRALPAVLFVLFLTACSQSQTLQGIFQARTPHEAYAHKIKQAGLAETALGRDWLRAADQALRDSLVVKLPFQESGFFPADRAVATGLRYQVRQGEAIHISLTLAPGTRAPKVFVDAFELNPDRSAPRPLASADTADLSFRYVAEADRQHLLRVQPELLRGGRYTLHIRREPSLGFPVKGKSDVAVGSFWGVDRDGGARRHEGIDIFAQRGTPAVAAARGYITRVQETPRGGRVVWLADTDHGQHLYYAHLDKQLVQAGQQVKPGDTLGLVGNTGNAKTTPPHLHFGVYRNGAVDPFPFVRRADAVLSAPKVLPARLGQWVRAREAKLNLRRTPTTTAVVAASATRATPLLVLGATAEWLRVQLPAGRTGFVPAKAVLTAAALRRENLAAVAELRSFPLPDAPAIAYLPAQTVVSVLGEFGGYRLVRQADGRTGWVALRPV
;
A
#
# COMPACT_ATOMS: atom_id res chain seq x y z
N MET A 1 54.54 66.12 8.46
CA MET A 1 53.56 66.42 9.55
C MET A 1 52.46 65.37 9.45
N LEU A 2 52.53 64.29 10.21
CA LEU A 2 52.11 64.16 11.62
C LEU A 2 50.59 64.28 11.81
N HIS A 3 50.02 63.13 12.23
CA HIS A 3 48.96 62.97 13.25
C HIS A 3 47.51 63.34 12.86
N ARG A 4 46.45 62.63 13.27
CA ARG A 4 46.21 61.57 14.29
C ARG A 4 44.81 60.98 14.01
N LEU A 5 44.66 59.65 13.90
CA LEU A 5 44.15 58.71 14.91
C LEU A 5 42.64 58.79 15.24
N ARG A 6 41.94 57.66 15.05
CA ARG A 6 41.21 56.96 16.13
C ARG A 6 41.09 55.46 15.82
N ALA A 7 41.60 54.65 16.75
CA ALA A 7 41.44 53.19 16.93
C ALA A 7 40.05 52.90 17.57
N LEU A 8 39.45 51.69 17.57
CA LEU A 8 39.88 50.37 18.05
C LEU A 8 39.03 49.23 17.38
N PRO A 9 39.40 47.94 17.57
CA PRO A 9 38.97 46.75 16.83
C PRO A 9 37.89 45.93 17.57
N ALA A 10 37.24 45.00 16.86
CA ALA A 10 36.74 43.75 17.47
C ALA A 10 36.32 42.73 16.40
N VAL A 11 37.08 41.64 16.35
CA VAL A 11 36.62 40.24 16.25
C VAL A 11 35.47 39.95 15.27
N LEU A 12 35.77 39.27 14.17
CA LEU A 12 34.87 38.19 13.71
C LEU A 12 35.65 37.03 13.09
N PHE A 13 35.95 36.08 13.98
CA PHE A 13 35.95 34.64 13.78
C PHE A 13 36.11 34.08 12.36
N VAL A 14 37.28 33.49 12.13
CA VAL A 14 37.47 32.39 11.19
C VAL A 14 36.63 31.21 11.67
N LEU A 15 35.66 30.77 10.86
CA LEU A 15 35.03 29.45 10.98
C LEU A 15 35.05 28.77 9.61
N PHE A 16 36.16 28.09 9.37
CA PHE A 16 36.20 26.93 8.47
C PHE A 16 35.61 25.72 9.20
N LEU A 17 35.02 24.79 8.42
CA LEU A 17 34.47 23.47 8.79
C LEU A 17 33.02 23.54 9.32
N THR A 18 32.01 23.10 8.58
CA THR A 18 31.76 21.69 8.27
C THR A 18 30.77 21.56 7.09
N ALA A 19 31.27 21.12 5.94
CA ALA A 19 30.43 20.73 4.81
C ALA A 19 30.22 19.21 4.85
N CYS A 20 29.25 18.74 5.63
CA CYS A 20 28.77 17.36 5.59
C CYS A 20 27.25 17.33 5.90
N SER A 21 26.49 16.61 5.07
CA SER A 21 25.04 16.31 5.13
C SER A 21 24.03 17.21 4.39
N GLN A 22 24.44 18.03 3.43
CA GLN A 22 23.50 18.82 2.62
C GLN A 22 22.55 18.01 1.70
N SER A 23 22.71 16.69 1.55
CA SER A 23 21.82 15.90 0.67
C SER A 23 20.49 15.47 1.32
N GLN A 24 20.39 15.42 2.65
CA GLN A 24 19.15 15.02 3.34
C GLN A 24 18.30 16.21 3.80
N THR A 25 18.89 17.39 4.00
CA THR A 25 18.17 18.59 4.44
C THR A 25 17.44 19.32 3.30
N LEU A 26 17.92 19.20 2.05
CA LEU A 26 17.28 19.84 0.89
C LEU A 26 16.05 19.09 0.35
N GLN A 27 15.90 17.79 0.64
CA GLN A 27 14.71 17.02 0.24
C GLN A 27 13.46 17.38 1.07
N GLY A 28 13.63 17.89 2.30
CA GLY A 28 12.52 18.28 3.18
C GLY A 28 11.90 19.64 2.84
N ILE A 29 12.60 20.51 2.12
CA ILE A 29 12.17 21.89 1.80
C ILE A 29 11.46 21.97 0.43
N PHE A 30 11.70 20.99 -0.46
CA PHE A 30 11.14 20.95 -1.82
C PHE A 30 10.49 19.61 -2.18
N GLN A 31 9.78 18.96 -1.25
CA GLN A 31 8.92 17.86 -1.67
C GLN A 31 7.80 18.42 -2.56
N ALA A 32 7.91 18.14 -3.87
CA ALA A 32 6.84 18.43 -4.81
C ALA A 32 5.56 17.75 -4.30
N ARG A 33 4.45 18.50 -4.33
CA ARG A 33 3.12 17.99 -3.97
C ARG A 33 2.85 16.69 -4.72
N THR A 34 2.25 15.71 -4.04
CA THR A 34 1.80 14.50 -4.75
C THR A 34 0.74 14.89 -5.80
N PRO A 35 0.51 14.07 -6.84
CA PRO A 35 -0.54 14.33 -7.82
C PRO A 35 -1.92 14.57 -7.16
N HIS A 36 -2.21 13.83 -6.08
CA HIS A 36 -3.41 14.04 -5.27
C HIS A 36 -3.46 15.42 -4.63
N GLU A 37 -2.38 15.82 -3.95
CA GLU A 37 -2.28 17.13 -3.29
C GLU A 37 -2.35 18.29 -4.29
N ALA A 38 -1.75 18.12 -5.46
CA ALA A 38 -1.82 19.08 -6.55
C ALA A 38 -3.27 19.25 -7.06
N TYR A 39 -4.03 18.15 -7.17
CA TYR A 39 -5.44 18.20 -7.54
C TYR A 39 -6.32 18.78 -6.42
N ALA A 40 -6.08 18.40 -5.17
CA ALA A 40 -6.74 18.98 -3.99
C ALA A 40 -6.54 20.50 -3.92
N HIS A 41 -5.33 20.98 -4.24
CA HIS A 41 -5.03 22.39 -4.33
C HIS A 41 -5.81 23.08 -5.46
N LYS A 42 -5.93 22.46 -6.64
CA LYS A 42 -6.75 22.99 -7.74
C LYS A 42 -8.24 23.09 -7.38
N ILE A 43 -8.78 22.10 -6.65
CA ILE A 43 -10.15 22.18 -6.09
C ILE A 43 -10.31 23.42 -5.20
N LYS A 44 -9.35 23.66 -4.30
CA LYS A 44 -9.38 24.82 -3.40
C LYS A 44 -9.26 26.14 -4.16
N GLN A 45 -8.32 26.25 -5.09
CA GLN A 45 -8.11 27.46 -5.90
C GLN A 45 -9.32 27.79 -6.79
N ALA A 46 -10.03 26.78 -7.28
CA ALA A 46 -11.24 26.96 -8.07
C ALA A 46 -12.48 27.30 -7.22
N GLY A 47 -12.35 27.47 -5.89
CA GLY A 47 -13.47 27.69 -4.98
C GLY A 47 -14.37 26.46 -4.76
N LEU A 48 -14.03 25.32 -5.37
CA LEU A 48 -14.83 24.10 -5.29
C LEU A 48 -14.80 23.47 -3.90
N ALA A 49 -13.78 23.76 -3.09
CA ALA A 49 -13.71 23.29 -1.70
C ALA A 49 -14.87 23.81 -0.84
N GLU A 50 -15.53 24.91 -1.24
CA GLU A 50 -16.72 25.45 -0.56
C GLU A 50 -18.04 24.87 -1.10
N THR A 51 -17.97 23.98 -2.09
CA THR A 51 -19.13 23.23 -2.59
C THR A 51 -19.28 21.91 -1.83
N ALA A 52 -20.49 21.36 -1.77
CA ALA A 52 -20.73 20.03 -1.18
C ALA A 52 -19.82 18.96 -1.81
N LEU A 53 -19.74 18.96 -3.15
CA LEU A 53 -18.96 18.00 -3.91
C LEU A 53 -17.45 18.08 -3.61
N GLY A 54 -16.88 19.28 -3.55
CA GLY A 54 -15.46 19.45 -3.22
C GLY A 54 -15.14 19.10 -1.77
N ARG A 55 -16.00 19.48 -0.82
CA ARG A 55 -15.88 19.05 0.58
C ARG A 55 -15.94 17.54 0.72
N ASP A 56 -16.85 16.88 0.02
CA ASP A 56 -17.00 15.43 0.06
C ASP A 56 -15.77 14.72 -0.49
N TRP A 57 -15.14 15.25 -1.54
CA TRP A 57 -13.91 14.68 -2.09
C TRP A 57 -12.72 14.82 -1.14
N LEU A 58 -12.55 15.97 -0.50
CA LEU A 58 -11.51 16.18 0.51
C LEU A 58 -11.77 15.28 1.74
N ARG A 59 -13.01 15.21 2.22
CA ARG A 59 -13.41 14.37 3.35
C ARG A 59 -13.20 12.89 3.06
N ALA A 60 -13.54 12.43 1.86
CA ALA A 60 -13.32 11.05 1.44
C ALA A 60 -11.83 10.70 1.46
N ALA A 61 -10.97 11.61 0.98
CA ALA A 61 -9.53 11.45 1.00
C ALA A 61 -9.00 11.24 2.43
N ASP A 62 -9.44 12.09 3.36
CA ASP A 62 -9.03 12.01 4.76
C ASP A 62 -9.60 10.77 5.47
N GLN A 63 -10.85 10.40 5.17
CA GLN A 63 -11.50 9.23 5.74
C GLN A 63 -10.79 7.94 5.32
N ALA A 64 -10.32 7.85 4.08
CA ALA A 64 -9.54 6.71 3.60
C ALA A 64 -8.24 6.51 4.41
N LEU A 65 -7.62 7.58 4.91
CA LEU A 65 -6.45 7.51 5.78
C LEU A 65 -6.81 7.07 7.21
N ARG A 66 -7.94 7.56 7.75
CA ARG A 66 -8.36 7.31 9.14
C ARG A 66 -9.03 5.95 9.35
N ASP A 67 -9.90 5.54 8.43
CA ASP A 67 -10.73 4.35 8.55
C ASP A 67 -10.56 3.39 7.38
N SER A 68 -9.34 2.88 7.27
CA SER A 68 -8.98 1.96 6.20
C SER A 68 -9.40 0.53 6.50
N LEU A 69 -9.59 -0.25 5.45
CA LEU A 69 -9.72 -1.70 5.53
C LEU A 69 -8.33 -2.34 5.63
N VAL A 70 -8.25 -3.57 6.15
CA VAL A 70 -6.99 -4.29 6.32
C VAL A 70 -6.95 -5.46 5.33
N VAL A 71 -5.90 -5.52 4.52
CA VAL A 71 -5.68 -6.57 3.51
C VAL A 71 -4.36 -7.29 3.75
N LYS A 72 -4.28 -8.54 3.29
CA LYS A 72 -3.04 -9.33 3.28
C LYS A 72 -2.41 -9.28 1.90
N LEU A 73 -1.09 -9.31 1.84
CA LEU A 73 -0.35 -9.37 0.57
C LEU A 73 -0.01 -10.83 0.17
N PRO A 74 -0.01 -11.15 -1.14
CA PRO A 74 -0.41 -10.28 -2.25
C PRO A 74 -1.91 -9.99 -2.21
N PHE A 75 -2.29 -8.83 -2.74
CA PHE A 75 -3.68 -8.38 -2.82
C PHE A 75 -4.04 -7.99 -4.25
N GLN A 76 -5.24 -8.37 -4.67
CA GLN A 76 -5.83 -7.94 -5.93
C GLN A 76 -7.30 -7.58 -5.73
N GLU A 77 -7.72 -6.48 -6.32
CA GLU A 77 -9.13 -6.08 -6.32
C GLU A 77 -9.57 -5.58 -7.69
N SER A 78 -10.72 -6.06 -8.17
CA SER A 78 -11.47 -5.38 -9.23
C SER A 78 -12.40 -4.36 -8.58
N GLY A 79 -12.18 -3.08 -8.81
CA GLY A 79 -12.90 -2.00 -8.15
C GLY A 79 -13.74 -1.15 -9.11
N PHE A 80 -14.56 -0.28 -8.51
CA PHE A 80 -15.44 0.65 -9.20
C PHE A 80 -15.44 2.01 -8.54
N PHE A 81 -15.22 3.04 -9.35
CA PHE A 81 -15.43 4.43 -9.00
C PHE A 81 -16.84 4.85 -9.47
N PRO A 82 -17.77 5.12 -8.56
CA PRO A 82 -19.03 5.75 -8.88
C PRO A 82 -18.80 7.22 -9.29
N ALA A 83 -19.40 7.66 -10.40
CA ALA A 83 -19.24 9.03 -10.91
C ALA A 83 -20.11 10.06 -10.16
N ASP A 84 -21.16 9.59 -9.48
CA ASP A 84 -22.19 10.42 -8.81
C ASP A 84 -21.81 10.81 -7.37
N ARG A 85 -20.66 10.34 -6.87
CA ARG A 85 -20.24 10.54 -5.48
C ARG A 85 -18.73 10.56 -5.36
N ALA A 86 -18.23 11.36 -4.42
CA ALA A 86 -16.82 11.36 -4.10
C ALA A 86 -16.48 10.17 -3.19
N VAL A 87 -15.58 9.30 -3.64
CA VAL A 87 -15.08 8.16 -2.86
C VAL A 87 -13.58 8.12 -2.86
N ALA A 88 -13.01 7.57 -1.80
CA ALA A 88 -11.63 7.15 -1.75
C ALA A 88 -11.55 5.78 -1.07
N THR A 89 -10.71 4.91 -1.60
CA THR A 89 -10.45 3.59 -1.03
C THR A 89 -9.18 3.67 -0.18
N GLY A 90 -9.27 3.27 1.09
CA GLY A 90 -8.13 3.14 2.00
C GLY A 90 -7.85 1.68 2.34
N LEU A 91 -6.65 1.18 2.05
CA LEU A 91 -6.22 -0.18 2.34
C LEU A 91 -4.94 -0.18 3.16
N ARG A 92 -4.96 -0.82 4.33
CA ARG A 92 -3.79 -1.05 5.18
C ARG A 92 -3.26 -2.45 5.00
N TYR A 93 -1.95 -2.60 4.98
CA TYR A 93 -1.26 -3.87 4.89
C TYR A 93 0.03 -3.81 5.69
N GLN A 94 0.47 -4.97 6.19
CA GLN A 94 1.71 -5.09 6.93
C GLN A 94 2.85 -5.40 5.98
N VAL A 95 4.00 -4.81 6.24
CA VAL A 95 5.25 -5.04 5.51
C VAL A 95 6.38 -5.31 6.49
N ARG A 96 7.41 -6.00 6.02
CA ARG A 96 8.67 -6.19 6.75
C ARG A 96 9.76 -5.33 6.13
N GLN A 97 10.71 -4.90 6.96
CA GLN A 97 11.92 -4.23 6.54
C GLN A 97 12.61 -5.03 5.43
N GLY A 98 12.97 -4.34 4.34
CA GLY A 98 13.62 -4.95 3.19
C GLY A 98 12.67 -5.52 2.13
N GLU A 99 11.38 -5.65 2.40
CA GLU A 99 10.42 -5.97 1.34
C GLU A 99 10.27 -4.79 0.39
N ALA A 100 10.36 -5.05 -0.91
CA ALA A 100 9.88 -4.09 -1.90
C ALA A 100 8.39 -4.29 -2.13
N ILE A 101 7.62 -3.20 -2.16
CA ILE A 101 6.19 -3.22 -2.46
C ILE A 101 5.99 -2.64 -3.84
N HIS A 102 5.40 -3.42 -4.72
CA HIS A 102 4.99 -2.99 -6.05
C HIS A 102 3.47 -2.85 -6.10
N ILE A 103 3.01 -1.68 -6.49
CA ILE A 103 1.59 -1.34 -6.64
C ILE A 103 1.36 -0.97 -8.10
N SER A 104 0.27 -1.49 -8.65
CA SER A 104 -0.18 -1.14 -10.00
C SER A 104 -1.70 -1.08 -10.06
N LEU A 105 -2.24 -0.12 -10.79
CA LEU A 105 -3.66 0.02 -11.05
C LEU A 105 -3.92 0.14 -12.55
N THR A 106 -4.79 -0.71 -13.08
CA THR A 106 -5.19 -0.69 -14.50
C THR A 106 -6.63 -0.22 -14.61
N LEU A 107 -6.90 0.76 -15.48
CA LEU A 107 -8.27 1.22 -15.78
C LEU A 107 -8.89 0.36 -16.88
N ALA A 108 -10.19 0.08 -16.79
CA ALA A 108 -10.90 -0.68 -17.81
C ALA A 108 -11.01 0.13 -19.14
N PRO A 109 -10.87 -0.53 -20.32
CA PRO A 109 -11.01 0.10 -21.63
C PRO A 109 -12.38 0.78 -21.83
N GLY A 110 -12.42 1.84 -22.65
CA GLY A 110 -13.66 2.53 -23.03
C GLY A 110 -14.22 3.51 -21.99
N THR A 111 -13.56 3.64 -20.84
CA THR A 111 -13.82 4.72 -19.88
C THR A 111 -13.17 6.01 -20.40
N ARG A 112 -13.86 7.17 -20.44
CA ARG A 112 -13.13 8.46 -20.48
C ARG A 112 -12.26 8.48 -19.24
N ALA A 113 -10.96 8.25 -19.41
CA ALA A 113 -10.08 7.83 -18.32
C ALA A 113 -10.13 8.87 -17.18
N PRO A 114 -10.67 8.53 -16.00
CA PRO A 114 -10.55 9.42 -14.86
C PRO A 114 -9.09 9.71 -14.59
N LYS A 115 -8.76 10.92 -14.16
CA LYS A 115 -7.58 11.09 -13.31
C LYS A 115 -7.80 10.29 -12.04
N VAL A 116 -6.89 9.37 -11.76
CA VAL A 116 -6.88 8.55 -10.55
C VAL A 116 -5.58 8.82 -9.85
N PHE A 117 -5.65 8.99 -8.53
CA PHE A 117 -4.50 9.23 -7.67
C PHE A 117 -4.31 8.01 -6.79
N VAL A 118 -3.07 7.53 -6.72
CA VAL A 118 -2.67 6.41 -5.89
C VAL A 118 -1.54 6.88 -4.99
N ASP A 119 -1.77 6.94 -3.68
CA ASP A 119 -0.78 7.41 -2.70
C ASP A 119 -0.50 6.30 -1.68
N ALA A 120 0.78 5.97 -1.47
CA ALA A 120 1.23 5.08 -0.42
C ALA A 120 1.82 5.86 0.75
N PHE A 121 1.51 5.41 1.96
CA PHE A 121 1.97 6.00 3.21
C PHE A 121 2.48 4.93 4.17
N GLU A 122 3.42 5.33 5.02
CA GLU A 122 3.83 4.59 6.20
C GLU A 122 3.02 5.09 7.41
N LEU A 123 2.49 4.15 8.20
CA LEU A 123 1.84 4.45 9.46
C LEU A 123 2.85 4.31 10.60
N ASN A 124 3.14 5.43 11.25
CA ASN A 124 3.97 5.47 12.44
C ASN A 124 3.07 5.67 13.67
N PRO A 125 3.08 4.77 14.68
CA PRO A 125 2.28 4.95 15.89
C PRO A 125 2.62 6.22 16.67
N ASP A 126 3.84 6.75 16.53
CA ASP A 126 4.31 7.96 17.22
C ASP A 126 3.95 9.26 16.47
N ARG A 127 3.30 9.16 15.30
CA ARG A 127 2.86 10.32 14.49
C ARG A 127 1.36 10.28 14.26
N SER A 128 0.72 11.44 14.37
CA SER A 128 -0.71 11.59 14.08
C SER A 128 -1.02 11.51 12.58
N ALA A 129 -0.08 11.91 11.72
CA ALA A 129 -0.22 11.91 10.27
C ALA A 129 0.64 10.80 9.62
N PRO A 130 0.10 10.05 8.64
CA PRO A 130 0.87 9.12 7.83
C PRO A 130 2.02 9.80 7.08
N ARG A 131 3.18 9.14 6.99
CA ARG A 131 4.33 9.63 6.22
C ARG A 131 4.18 9.22 4.75
N PRO A 132 4.24 10.14 3.77
CA PRO A 132 4.23 9.77 2.35
C PRO A 132 5.41 8.88 1.97
N LEU A 133 5.17 7.87 1.12
CA LEU A 133 6.19 6.96 0.59
C LEU A 133 6.36 7.10 -0.92
N ALA A 134 5.25 7.03 -1.65
CA ALA A 134 5.24 7.08 -3.10
C ALA A 134 3.83 7.48 -3.59
N SER A 135 3.75 8.04 -4.80
CA SER A 135 2.48 8.40 -5.41
C SER A 135 2.52 8.23 -6.92
N ALA A 136 1.36 7.95 -7.51
CA ALA A 136 1.15 7.83 -8.94
C ALA A 136 -0.17 8.49 -9.36
N ASP A 137 -0.28 8.83 -10.64
CA ASP A 137 -1.55 9.20 -11.26
C ASP A 137 -1.76 8.51 -12.62
N THR A 138 -2.82 8.87 -13.35
CA THR A 138 -3.19 8.26 -14.64
C THR A 138 -2.09 8.33 -15.70
N ALA A 139 -1.03 9.13 -15.54
CA ALA A 139 0.13 9.09 -16.45
C ALA A 139 0.91 7.78 -16.34
N ASP A 140 1.09 7.28 -15.12
CA ASP A 140 1.70 5.99 -14.81
C ASP A 140 1.17 5.49 -13.47
N LEU A 141 0.16 4.61 -13.51
CA LEU A 141 -0.51 4.07 -12.33
C LEU A 141 0.26 2.91 -11.69
N SER A 142 1.59 3.02 -11.64
CA SER A 142 2.47 2.04 -11.06
C SER A 142 3.62 2.70 -10.29
N PHE A 143 3.99 2.12 -9.15
CA PHE A 143 5.21 2.50 -8.45
C PHE A 143 5.70 1.37 -7.57
N ARG A 144 6.98 1.48 -7.18
CA ARG A 144 7.67 0.56 -6.29
C ARG A 144 8.42 1.33 -5.21
N TYR A 145 8.36 0.86 -3.98
CA TYR A 145 9.17 1.38 -2.87
C TYR A 145 9.69 0.23 -2.00
N VAL A 146 10.75 0.46 -1.21
CA VAL A 146 11.29 -0.52 -0.25
C VAL A 146 10.88 -0.12 1.16
N ALA A 147 10.38 -1.06 1.94
CA ALA A 147 10.03 -0.83 3.34
C ALA A 147 11.31 -0.70 4.19
N GLU A 148 11.42 0.39 4.94
CA GLU A 148 12.59 0.69 5.76
C GLU A 148 12.52 0.07 7.16
N ALA A 149 11.32 -0.32 7.59
CA ALA A 149 11.04 -0.90 8.90
C ALA A 149 9.81 -1.82 8.86
N ASP A 150 9.70 -2.70 9.86
CA ASP A 150 8.51 -3.53 10.10
C ASP A 150 7.35 -2.63 10.57
N ARG A 151 6.44 -2.28 9.66
CA ARG A 151 5.36 -1.31 9.90
C ARG A 151 4.07 -1.67 9.17
N GLN A 152 3.00 -0.96 9.51
CA GLN A 152 1.80 -0.92 8.67
C GLN A 152 1.94 0.18 7.63
N HIS A 153 1.61 -0.14 6.40
CA HIS A 153 1.53 0.79 5.29
C HIS A 153 0.08 0.95 4.87
N LEU A 154 -0.23 2.05 4.19
CA LEU A 154 -1.56 2.43 3.77
C LEU A 154 -1.53 2.89 2.32
N LEU A 155 -2.45 2.38 1.52
CA LEU A 155 -2.72 2.85 0.16
C LEU A 155 -4.03 3.63 0.12
N ARG A 156 -4.01 4.83 -0.44
CA ARG A 156 -5.19 5.58 -0.84
C ARG A 156 -5.33 5.53 -2.35
N VAL A 157 -6.53 5.18 -2.82
CA VAL A 157 -6.89 5.24 -4.25
C VAL A 157 -8.12 6.12 -4.40
N GLN A 158 -8.04 7.17 -5.21
CA GLN A 158 -9.12 8.14 -5.36
C GLN A 158 -9.20 8.69 -6.80
N PRO A 159 -10.37 8.69 -7.45
CA PRO A 159 -10.57 9.34 -8.73
C PRO A 159 -10.76 10.86 -8.57
N GLU A 160 -10.63 11.61 -9.65
CA GLU A 160 -11.08 13.00 -9.74
C GLU A 160 -12.61 13.13 -9.60
N LEU A 161 -13.06 14.36 -9.45
CA LEU A 161 -14.49 14.66 -9.29
C LEU A 161 -15.29 14.30 -10.55
N LEU A 162 -16.50 13.76 -10.34
CA LEU A 162 -17.48 13.48 -11.41
C LEU A 162 -16.99 12.52 -12.49
N ARG A 163 -16.04 11.65 -12.14
CA ARG A 163 -15.56 10.59 -13.03
C ARG A 163 -15.63 9.24 -12.33
N GLY A 164 -16.15 8.28 -13.07
CA GLY A 164 -16.28 6.91 -12.63
C GLY A 164 -15.56 5.97 -13.58
N GLY A 165 -15.47 4.70 -13.19
CA GLY A 165 -14.78 3.70 -13.98
C GLY A 165 -14.52 2.43 -13.22
N ARG A 166 -14.19 1.37 -13.94
CA ARG A 166 -13.71 0.12 -13.35
C ARG A 166 -12.18 0.12 -13.35
N TYR A 167 -11.60 -0.49 -12.33
CA TYR A 167 -10.16 -0.64 -12.22
C TYR A 167 -9.79 -2.02 -11.69
N THR A 168 -8.55 -2.42 -11.91
CA THR A 168 -7.92 -3.56 -11.25
C THR A 168 -6.68 -3.09 -10.51
N LEU A 169 -6.65 -3.27 -9.20
CA LEU A 169 -5.54 -2.94 -8.32
C LEU A 169 -4.76 -4.21 -7.98
N HIS A 170 -3.44 -4.13 -8.02
CA HIS A 170 -2.52 -5.13 -7.49
C HIS A 170 -1.59 -4.50 -6.46
N ILE A 171 -1.36 -5.22 -5.35
CA ILE A 171 -0.34 -4.90 -4.35
C ILE A 171 0.43 -6.19 -4.08
N ARG A 172 1.72 -6.21 -4.40
CA ARG A 172 2.56 -7.40 -4.26
C ARG A 172 3.89 -7.06 -3.59
N ARG A 173 4.42 -8.02 -2.85
CA ARG A 173 5.79 -7.95 -2.32
C ARG A 173 6.76 -8.52 -3.35
N GLU A 174 7.93 -7.92 -3.41
CA GLU A 174 9.05 -8.29 -4.25
C GLU A 174 10.34 -8.24 -3.42
N PRO A 175 11.39 -8.96 -3.83
CA PRO A 175 12.70 -8.77 -3.21
C PRO A 175 13.23 -7.36 -3.52
N SER A 176 13.93 -6.77 -2.54
CA SER A 176 14.74 -5.57 -2.74
C SER A 176 16.17 -5.88 -3.19
N LEU A 177 16.61 -7.12 -2.95
CA LEU A 177 17.94 -7.63 -3.29
C LEU A 177 17.85 -8.84 -4.22
N GLY A 178 18.84 -8.98 -5.11
CA GLY A 178 19.03 -10.22 -5.86
C GLY A 178 19.30 -11.40 -4.93
N PHE A 179 18.95 -12.61 -5.35
CA PHE A 179 19.24 -13.80 -4.56
C PHE A 179 20.75 -14.10 -4.59
N PRO A 180 21.44 -14.25 -3.43
CA PRO A 180 22.90 -14.20 -3.36
C PRO A 180 23.61 -15.51 -3.75
N VAL A 181 22.88 -16.52 -4.24
CA VAL A 181 23.44 -17.79 -4.72
C VAL A 181 22.88 -18.11 -6.09
N LYS A 182 23.77 -18.27 -7.08
CA LYS A 182 23.38 -18.49 -8.48
C LYS A 182 22.53 -19.76 -8.62
N GLY A 183 21.39 -19.63 -9.31
CA GLY A 183 20.48 -20.76 -9.60
C GLY A 183 19.69 -21.27 -8.38
N LYS A 184 19.74 -20.56 -7.25
CA LYS A 184 18.94 -20.86 -6.05
C LYS A 184 17.85 -19.81 -5.84
N SER A 185 16.95 -20.12 -4.91
CA SER A 185 15.89 -19.22 -4.44
C SER A 185 15.75 -19.38 -2.93
N ASP A 186 14.87 -18.60 -2.33
CA ASP A 186 14.47 -18.66 -0.92
C ASP A 186 14.06 -20.07 -0.40
N VAL A 187 13.71 -21.02 -1.27
CA VAL A 187 13.51 -22.44 -0.89
C VAL A 187 14.80 -23.11 -0.39
N ALA A 188 15.97 -22.60 -0.79
CA ALA A 188 17.26 -23.11 -0.33
C ALA A 188 17.69 -22.55 1.05
N VAL A 189 16.89 -21.65 1.65
CA VAL A 189 17.16 -21.15 3.01
C VAL A 189 16.78 -22.23 4.01
N GLY A 190 17.78 -22.77 4.73
CA GLY A 190 17.58 -23.85 5.70
C GLY A 190 17.83 -23.44 7.16
N SER A 191 18.47 -22.29 7.40
CA SER A 191 18.58 -21.70 8.74
C SER A 191 18.22 -20.22 8.67
N PHE A 192 17.29 -19.80 9.53
CA PHE A 192 16.71 -18.46 9.51
C PHE A 192 17.30 -17.55 10.58
N TRP A 193 17.03 -16.26 10.43
CA TRP A 193 17.34 -15.23 11.41
C TRP A 193 16.83 -15.61 12.81
N GLY A 194 17.62 -15.31 13.84
CA GLY A 194 17.21 -15.43 15.23
C GLY A 194 17.28 -16.84 15.83
N VAL A 195 17.52 -17.88 15.02
CA VAL A 195 17.70 -19.27 15.46
C VAL A 195 18.87 -19.36 16.44
N ASP A 196 18.71 -20.18 17.48
CA ASP A 196 19.73 -20.39 18.52
C ASP A 196 21.00 -21.01 17.95
N ARG A 197 22.14 -20.58 18.47
CA ARG A 197 23.46 -21.02 18.03
C ARG A 197 24.38 -21.15 19.24
N ASP A 198 25.38 -22.02 19.10
CA ASP A 198 26.36 -22.33 20.15
C ASP A 198 25.68 -22.67 21.49
N GLY A 199 24.64 -23.52 21.44
CA GLY A 199 23.90 -23.93 22.64
C GLY A 199 23.03 -22.83 23.26
N GLY A 200 22.65 -21.79 22.49
CA GLY A 200 21.80 -20.69 22.96
C GLY A 200 22.58 -19.44 23.38
N ALA A 201 23.91 -19.46 23.32
CA ALA A 201 24.76 -18.32 23.68
C ALA A 201 24.69 -17.17 22.65
N ARG A 202 24.28 -17.45 21.41
CA ARG A 202 24.05 -16.40 20.39
C ARG A 202 22.81 -16.71 19.57
N ARG A 203 22.29 -15.67 18.92
CA ARG A 203 21.27 -15.79 17.87
C ARG A 203 21.91 -15.69 16.49
N HIS A 204 21.29 -16.34 15.51
CA HIS A 204 21.75 -16.30 14.13
C HIS A 204 21.47 -14.92 13.48
N GLU A 205 22.54 -14.16 13.19
CA GLU A 205 22.47 -12.83 12.57
C GLU A 205 22.49 -12.87 11.04
N GLY A 206 21.76 -13.80 10.44
CA GLY A 206 21.71 -13.95 8.99
C GLY A 206 20.75 -15.05 8.56
N ILE A 207 20.89 -15.47 7.31
CA ILE A 207 20.27 -16.69 6.77
C ILE A 207 21.35 -17.60 6.18
N ASP A 208 21.15 -18.91 6.31
CA ASP A 208 22.02 -19.91 5.67
C ASP A 208 21.32 -20.50 4.45
N ILE A 209 21.95 -20.33 3.30
CA ILE A 209 21.45 -20.75 1.98
C ILE A 209 22.25 -21.95 1.52
N PHE A 210 21.64 -23.13 1.52
CA PHE A 210 22.31 -24.39 1.21
C PHE A 210 22.50 -24.56 -0.29
N ALA A 211 23.73 -24.89 -0.69
CA ALA A 211 24.10 -25.17 -2.07
C ALA A 211 25.35 -26.05 -2.10
N GLN A 212 25.62 -26.72 -3.23
CA GLN A 212 26.83 -27.53 -3.38
C GLN A 212 28.07 -26.65 -3.22
N ARG A 213 29.14 -27.18 -2.62
CA ARG A 213 30.45 -26.49 -2.59
C ARG A 213 30.84 -26.12 -4.02
N GLY A 214 31.39 -24.92 -4.21
CA GLY A 214 31.74 -24.42 -5.53
C GLY A 214 30.60 -23.68 -6.26
N THR A 215 29.37 -23.72 -5.74
CA THR A 215 28.26 -22.92 -6.32
C THR A 215 28.62 -21.43 -6.25
N PRO A 216 28.44 -20.62 -7.31
CA PRO A 216 28.72 -19.20 -7.24
C PRO A 216 27.86 -18.46 -6.22
N ALA A 217 28.52 -17.80 -5.25
CA ALA A 217 27.94 -16.75 -4.43
C ALA A 217 28.04 -15.43 -5.19
N VAL A 218 26.91 -14.77 -5.43
CA VAL A 218 26.81 -13.63 -6.34
C VAL A 218 26.36 -12.37 -5.62
N ALA A 219 26.73 -11.21 -6.15
CA ALA A 219 26.34 -9.92 -5.62
C ALA A 219 24.81 -9.78 -5.64
N ALA A 220 24.22 -9.55 -4.47
CA ALA A 220 22.80 -9.30 -4.31
C ALA A 220 22.38 -7.85 -4.62
N ALA A 221 23.35 -6.93 -4.65
CA ALA A 221 23.13 -5.52 -5.00
C ALA A 221 24.27 -5.00 -5.88
N ARG A 222 24.06 -3.83 -6.49
CA ARG A 222 25.17 -3.06 -7.06
C ARG A 222 25.94 -2.37 -5.94
N GLY A 223 27.25 -2.20 -6.15
CA GLY A 223 28.04 -1.39 -5.25
C GLY A 223 29.51 -1.77 -5.25
N TYR A 224 30.16 -1.65 -4.10
CA TYR A 224 31.61 -1.83 -3.97
C TYR A 224 31.96 -2.84 -2.88
N ILE A 225 32.95 -3.67 -3.16
CA ILE A 225 33.51 -4.60 -2.17
C ILE A 225 34.31 -3.79 -1.14
N THR A 226 33.91 -3.83 0.12
CA THR A 226 34.58 -3.07 1.18
C THR A 226 35.64 -3.88 1.89
N ARG A 227 35.46 -5.20 2.02
CA ARG A 227 36.40 -6.09 2.71
C ARG A 227 36.39 -7.49 2.09
N VAL A 228 37.56 -8.10 2.03
CA VAL A 228 37.78 -9.51 1.67
C VAL A 228 38.77 -10.06 2.68
N GLN A 229 38.34 -10.97 3.55
CA GLN A 229 39.11 -11.36 4.74
C GLN A 229 38.87 -12.82 5.11
N GLU A 230 39.77 -13.42 5.90
CA GLU A 230 39.51 -14.68 6.58
C GLU A 230 39.34 -14.42 8.09
N THR A 231 38.25 -14.92 8.68
CA THR A 231 37.90 -14.71 10.09
C THR A 231 37.66 -16.05 10.78
N PRO A 232 37.91 -16.18 12.10
CA PRO A 232 37.70 -17.45 12.80
C PRO A 232 36.26 -17.98 12.69
N ARG A 233 35.27 -17.08 12.76
CA ARG A 233 33.84 -17.45 12.69
C ARG A 233 33.36 -17.59 11.25
N GLY A 234 33.47 -16.51 10.46
CA GLY A 234 32.95 -16.47 9.09
C GLY A 234 33.77 -17.26 8.08
N GLY A 235 34.98 -17.72 8.43
CA GLY A 235 35.89 -18.30 7.46
C GLY A 235 36.29 -17.26 6.43
N ARG A 236 36.24 -17.62 5.15
CA ARG A 236 36.46 -16.67 4.06
C ARG A 236 35.21 -15.84 3.83
N VAL A 237 35.34 -14.52 3.95
CA VAL A 237 34.22 -13.58 3.92
C VAL A 237 34.39 -12.47 2.90
N VAL A 238 33.28 -11.98 2.35
CA VAL A 238 33.21 -10.79 1.50
C VAL A 238 32.18 -9.84 2.09
N TRP A 239 32.52 -8.56 2.15
CA TRP A 239 31.59 -7.47 2.47
C TRP A 239 31.35 -6.61 1.23
N LEU A 240 30.09 -6.36 0.92
CA LEU A 240 29.63 -5.51 -0.18
C LEU A 240 28.83 -4.33 0.39
N ALA A 241 29.23 -3.10 0.07
CA ALA A 241 28.41 -1.92 0.32
C ALA A 241 27.42 -1.73 -0.84
N ASP A 242 26.13 -1.82 -0.54
CA ASP A 242 25.02 -1.59 -1.47
C ASP A 242 24.81 -0.08 -1.64
N THR A 243 25.07 0.42 -2.85
CA THR A 243 24.98 1.86 -3.14
C THR A 243 23.56 2.35 -3.35
N ASP A 244 22.60 1.45 -3.62
CA ASP A 244 21.20 1.83 -3.86
C ASP A 244 20.44 2.01 -2.55
N HIS A 245 20.76 1.20 -1.52
CA HIS A 245 20.00 1.18 -0.27
C HIS A 245 20.79 1.54 0.98
N GLY A 246 22.09 1.82 0.86
CA GLY A 246 22.94 2.27 1.97
C GLY A 246 23.19 1.23 3.06
N GLN A 247 23.19 -0.05 2.69
CA GLN A 247 23.37 -1.19 3.59
C GLN A 247 24.63 -1.98 3.25
N HIS A 248 25.11 -2.79 4.20
CA HIS A 248 26.25 -3.68 4.00
C HIS A 248 25.79 -5.13 3.96
N LEU A 249 26.26 -5.85 2.96
CA LEU A 249 25.90 -7.24 2.70
C LEU A 249 27.11 -8.12 3.02
N TYR A 250 26.90 -9.14 3.83
CA TYR A 250 27.93 -10.04 4.33
C TYR A 250 27.75 -11.43 3.72
N TYR A 251 28.84 -11.96 3.17
CA TYR A 251 28.91 -13.28 2.54
C TYR A 251 29.98 -14.07 3.26
N ALA A 252 29.62 -15.19 3.90
CA ALA A 252 30.53 -15.99 4.72
C ALA A 252 30.50 -17.48 4.39
N HIS A 253 31.44 -18.19 5.01
CA HIS A 253 31.71 -19.62 4.82
C HIS A 253 32.15 -19.96 3.40
N LEU A 254 32.70 -19.00 2.66
CA LEU A 254 33.09 -19.19 1.27
C LEU A 254 34.23 -20.21 1.15
N ASP A 255 34.20 -20.99 0.08
CA ASP A 255 35.30 -21.86 -0.34
C ASP A 255 36.38 -21.05 -1.03
N LYS A 256 36.02 -20.02 -1.80
CA LYS A 256 36.97 -19.12 -2.46
C LYS A 256 36.40 -17.70 -2.53
N GLN A 257 37.24 -16.70 -2.36
CA GLN A 257 36.94 -15.30 -2.66
C GLN A 257 37.49 -14.98 -4.06
N LEU A 258 36.66 -14.37 -4.91
CA LEU A 258 36.97 -14.09 -6.32
C LEU A 258 37.00 -12.60 -6.63
N VAL A 259 36.96 -11.78 -5.59
CA VAL A 259 36.94 -10.31 -5.67
C VAL A 259 37.97 -9.72 -4.72
N GLN A 260 38.24 -8.43 -4.89
CA GLN A 260 39.13 -7.65 -4.02
C GLN A 260 38.44 -6.39 -3.49
N ALA A 261 38.94 -5.84 -2.39
CA ALA A 261 38.44 -4.57 -1.86
C ALA A 261 38.58 -3.44 -2.89
N GLY A 262 37.60 -2.54 -2.93
CA GLY A 262 37.49 -1.45 -3.91
C GLY A 262 36.84 -1.86 -5.24
N GLN A 263 36.70 -3.16 -5.53
CA GLN A 263 36.08 -3.62 -6.76
C GLN A 263 34.60 -3.22 -6.83
N GLN A 264 34.19 -2.65 -7.97
CA GLN A 264 32.80 -2.40 -8.28
C GLN A 264 32.13 -3.68 -8.81
N VAL A 265 30.90 -3.94 -8.37
CA VAL A 265 30.10 -5.10 -8.78
C VAL A 265 28.67 -4.71 -9.11
N LYS A 266 28.03 -5.49 -9.97
CA LYS A 266 26.62 -5.42 -10.33
C LYS A 266 25.89 -6.66 -9.81
N PRO A 267 24.56 -6.61 -9.60
CA PRO A 267 23.79 -7.78 -9.21
C PRO A 267 24.04 -8.96 -10.14
N GLY A 268 24.37 -10.12 -9.57
CA GLY A 268 24.70 -11.34 -10.31
C GLY A 268 26.20 -11.58 -10.57
N ASP A 269 27.07 -10.60 -10.37
CA ASP A 269 28.53 -10.80 -10.45
C ASP A 269 28.99 -11.78 -9.38
N THR A 270 29.90 -12.70 -9.73
CA THR A 270 30.38 -13.71 -8.77
C THR A 270 31.39 -13.11 -7.80
N LEU A 271 31.08 -13.18 -6.51
CA LEU A 271 31.94 -12.68 -5.42
C LEU A 271 32.87 -13.76 -4.88
N GLY A 272 32.42 -15.01 -4.94
CA GLY A 272 33.11 -16.15 -4.39
C GLY A 272 32.36 -17.45 -4.66
N LEU A 273 32.84 -18.52 -4.07
CA LEU A 273 32.24 -19.85 -4.20
C LEU A 273 31.72 -20.31 -2.84
N VAL A 274 30.53 -20.90 -2.80
CA VAL A 274 29.93 -21.50 -1.60
C VAL A 274 30.85 -22.58 -1.05
N GLY A 275 31.01 -22.60 0.27
CA GLY A 275 31.82 -23.58 1.00
C GLY A 275 31.25 -23.88 2.37
N ASN A 276 32.13 -24.15 3.32
CA ASN A 276 31.80 -24.31 4.74
C ASN A 276 32.98 -23.90 5.64
N THR A 277 33.76 -22.89 5.24
CA THR A 277 34.95 -22.46 6.00
C THR A 277 34.58 -21.77 7.33
N GLY A 278 35.54 -21.59 8.23
CA GLY A 278 35.30 -21.00 9.55
C GLY A 278 34.61 -21.97 10.50
N ASN A 279 33.65 -21.49 11.28
CA ASN A 279 32.92 -22.35 12.23
C ASN A 279 31.89 -23.29 11.57
N ALA A 280 31.65 -23.15 10.26
CA ALA A 280 30.76 -24.02 9.49
C ALA A 280 31.43 -25.35 9.06
N LYS A 281 32.71 -25.59 9.37
CA LYS A 281 33.52 -26.70 8.83
C LYS A 281 32.92 -28.11 8.97
N THR A 282 32.08 -28.32 9.99
CA THR A 282 31.40 -29.60 10.28
C THR A 282 29.96 -29.67 9.78
N THR A 283 29.50 -28.67 9.04
CA THR A 283 28.13 -28.58 8.51
C THR A 283 28.10 -28.75 6.98
N PRO A 284 26.95 -29.08 6.39
CA PRO A 284 26.80 -29.09 4.93
C PRO A 284 27.13 -27.72 4.32
N PRO A 285 27.71 -27.66 3.10
CA PRO A 285 28.03 -26.40 2.46
C PRO A 285 26.84 -25.46 2.31
N HIS A 286 27.06 -24.19 2.64
CA HIS A 286 26.06 -23.13 2.58
C HIS A 286 26.73 -21.76 2.49
N LEU A 287 25.99 -20.78 1.98
CA LEU A 287 26.32 -19.37 2.14
C LEU A 287 25.62 -18.85 3.40
N HIS A 288 26.38 -18.33 4.35
CA HIS A 288 25.80 -17.44 5.36
C HIS A 288 25.71 -16.03 4.77
N PHE A 289 24.49 -15.51 4.69
CA PHE A 289 24.19 -14.19 4.13
C PHE A 289 23.60 -13.28 5.23
N GLY A 290 24.21 -12.11 5.41
CA GLY A 290 23.79 -11.11 6.39
C GLY A 290 23.54 -9.75 5.75
N VAL A 291 22.61 -8.98 6.34
CA VAL A 291 22.30 -7.60 5.96
C VAL A 291 22.52 -6.72 7.18
N TYR A 292 23.29 -5.66 7.00
CA TYR A 292 23.71 -4.76 8.07
C TYR A 292 23.38 -3.30 7.72
N ARG A 293 22.67 -2.63 8.61
CA ARG A 293 22.38 -1.18 8.56
C ARG A 293 22.94 -0.54 9.83
N ASN A 294 22.09 -0.23 10.81
CA ASN A 294 22.49 0.20 12.16
C ASN A 294 22.75 -0.99 13.11
N GLY A 295 23.23 -2.10 12.54
CA GLY A 295 23.21 -3.43 13.15
C GLY A 295 22.70 -4.48 12.16
N ALA A 296 22.79 -5.76 12.55
CA ALA A 296 22.28 -6.87 11.76
C ALA A 296 20.73 -6.83 11.73
N VAL A 297 20.14 -7.15 10.58
CA VAL A 297 18.69 -7.27 10.39
C VAL A 297 18.35 -8.59 9.70
N ASP A 298 17.11 -9.07 9.83
CA ASP A 298 16.65 -10.28 9.14
C ASP A 298 16.82 -10.14 7.62
N PRO A 299 17.70 -10.91 6.97
CA PRO A 299 17.92 -10.82 5.52
C PRO A 299 16.78 -11.42 4.69
N PHE A 300 15.96 -12.30 5.28
CA PHE A 300 15.01 -13.09 4.51
C PHE A 300 14.01 -12.24 3.70
N PRO A 301 13.40 -11.16 4.25
CA PRO A 301 12.48 -10.33 3.48
C PRO A 301 13.13 -9.62 2.28
N PHE A 302 14.45 -9.38 2.30
CA PHE A 302 15.17 -8.70 1.23
C PHE A 302 15.32 -9.58 -0.02
N VAL A 303 15.44 -10.90 0.17
CA VAL A 303 15.75 -11.88 -0.89
C VAL A 303 14.62 -12.87 -1.17
N ARG A 304 13.51 -12.79 -0.42
CA ARG A 304 12.33 -13.63 -0.61
C ARG A 304 11.77 -13.45 -2.02
N ARG A 305 11.35 -14.55 -2.65
CA ARG A 305 10.77 -14.49 -4.00
C ARG A 305 9.57 -13.54 -4.03
N ALA A 306 9.32 -12.93 -5.18
CA ALA A 306 8.15 -12.10 -5.37
C ALA A 306 6.86 -12.89 -5.10
N ASP A 307 5.85 -12.23 -4.56
CA ASP A 307 4.53 -12.83 -4.39
C ASP A 307 3.99 -13.29 -5.76
N ALA A 308 3.25 -14.40 -5.74
CA ALA A 308 2.59 -14.90 -6.95
C ALA A 308 1.60 -13.85 -7.49
N VAL A 309 1.54 -13.75 -8.82
CA VAL A 309 0.50 -12.96 -9.49
C VAL A 309 -0.84 -13.65 -9.25
N LEU A 310 -1.75 -12.97 -8.57
CA LEU A 310 -3.07 -13.50 -8.30
C LEU A 310 -3.89 -13.59 -9.60
N SER A 311 -4.71 -14.63 -9.71
CA SER A 311 -5.69 -14.73 -10.80
C SER A 311 -6.84 -13.77 -10.56
N ALA A 312 -7.51 -13.35 -11.65
CA ALA A 312 -8.73 -12.53 -11.56
C ALA A 312 -9.78 -13.16 -10.62
N PRO A 313 -10.55 -12.36 -9.86
CA PRO A 313 -11.60 -12.88 -9.00
C PRO A 313 -12.59 -13.76 -9.77
N LYS A 314 -12.92 -14.94 -9.23
CA LYS A 314 -13.89 -15.87 -9.82
C LYS A 314 -15.32 -15.32 -9.78
N VAL A 315 -15.64 -14.56 -8.73
CA VAL A 315 -16.89 -13.81 -8.64
C VAL A 315 -16.76 -12.57 -9.54
N LEU A 316 -17.43 -12.65 -10.68
CA LEU A 316 -17.27 -11.68 -11.77
C LEU A 316 -17.50 -10.20 -11.36
N PRO A 317 -16.88 -9.27 -12.10
CA PRO A 317 -17.13 -7.82 -12.09
C PRO A 317 -18.58 -7.37 -12.29
N ALA A 318 -19.52 -8.26 -12.60
CA ALA A 318 -20.90 -7.93 -12.98
C ALA A 318 -21.62 -7.11 -11.91
N ARG A 319 -21.36 -7.37 -10.62
CA ARG A 319 -21.98 -6.63 -9.50
C ARG A 319 -21.29 -5.32 -9.15
N LEU A 320 -20.14 -4.98 -9.76
CA LEU A 320 -19.47 -3.71 -9.50
C LEU A 320 -20.36 -2.54 -9.90
N GLY A 321 -20.59 -1.63 -8.95
CA GLY A 321 -21.51 -0.50 -9.09
C GLY A 321 -22.99 -0.85 -8.89
N GLN A 322 -23.32 -2.12 -8.62
CA GLN A 322 -24.69 -2.53 -8.30
C GLN A 322 -24.97 -2.44 -6.80
N TRP A 323 -26.24 -2.24 -6.48
CA TRP A 323 -26.76 -2.40 -5.12
C TRP A 323 -27.01 -3.88 -4.82
N VAL A 324 -26.64 -4.32 -3.62
CA VAL A 324 -26.89 -5.68 -3.10
C VAL A 324 -27.56 -5.61 -1.73
N ARG A 325 -28.18 -6.72 -1.31
CA ARG A 325 -28.77 -6.88 0.03
C ARG A 325 -28.38 -8.23 0.63
N ALA A 326 -28.43 -8.30 1.95
CA ALA A 326 -28.16 -9.52 2.69
C ALA A 326 -29.16 -10.62 2.32
N ARG A 327 -28.67 -11.87 2.16
CA ARG A 327 -29.54 -13.05 2.08
C ARG A 327 -30.20 -13.35 3.42
N GLU A 328 -29.43 -13.21 4.50
CA GLU A 328 -29.88 -13.51 5.85
C GLU A 328 -30.27 -12.26 6.64
N ALA A 329 -31.01 -12.47 7.74
CA ALA A 329 -31.52 -11.39 8.61
C ALA A 329 -30.43 -10.40 9.03
N LYS A 330 -29.21 -10.90 9.24
CA LYS A 330 -28.03 -10.13 9.63
C LYS A 330 -26.86 -10.45 8.71
N LEU A 331 -26.13 -9.41 8.31
CA LEU A 331 -24.88 -9.50 7.55
C LEU A 331 -23.79 -8.69 8.24
N ASN A 332 -22.68 -9.34 8.58
CA ASN A 332 -21.52 -8.66 9.16
C ASN A 332 -20.59 -8.17 8.05
N LEU A 333 -20.30 -6.87 8.04
CA LEU A 333 -19.25 -6.27 7.22
C LEU A 333 -17.94 -6.31 8.01
N ARG A 334 -16.86 -6.76 7.38
CA ARG A 334 -15.60 -7.05 8.07
C ARG A 334 -14.48 -6.14 7.60
N ARG A 335 -13.51 -5.85 8.49
CA ARG A 335 -12.33 -5.03 8.13
C ARG A 335 -11.37 -5.74 7.19
N THR A 336 -11.38 -7.08 7.17
CA THR A 336 -10.52 -7.94 6.33
C THR A 336 -11.39 -9.00 5.66
N PRO A 337 -11.08 -9.44 4.43
CA PRO A 337 -11.87 -10.46 3.70
C PRO A 337 -11.63 -11.88 4.25
N THR A 338 -11.94 -12.10 5.53
CA THR A 338 -11.97 -13.41 6.20
C THR A 338 -13.09 -13.44 7.23
N THR A 339 -13.69 -14.61 7.44
CA THR A 339 -14.82 -14.81 8.37
C THR A 339 -14.46 -14.64 9.84
N THR A 340 -13.17 -14.65 10.17
CA THR A 340 -12.67 -14.44 11.54
C THR A 340 -12.26 -13.00 11.83
N ALA A 341 -12.31 -12.10 10.84
CA ALA A 341 -11.89 -10.71 11.04
C ALA A 341 -12.88 -9.91 11.88
N VAL A 342 -12.38 -8.85 12.52
CA VAL A 342 -13.17 -7.86 13.25
C VAL A 342 -14.34 -7.35 12.40
N VAL A 343 -15.52 -7.35 13.01
CA VAL A 343 -16.75 -6.80 12.40
C VAL A 343 -16.65 -5.27 12.44
N ALA A 344 -16.65 -4.66 11.26
CA ALA A 344 -16.59 -3.21 11.09
C ALA A 344 -17.97 -2.56 11.21
N ALA A 345 -19.02 -3.27 10.78
CA ALA A 345 -20.42 -2.85 10.82
C ALA A 345 -21.34 -4.05 10.59
N SER A 346 -22.65 -3.86 10.72
CA SER A 346 -23.67 -4.85 10.37
C SER A 346 -24.76 -4.24 9.48
N ALA A 347 -25.43 -5.09 8.71
CA ALA A 347 -26.55 -4.72 7.83
C ALA A 347 -27.69 -5.74 7.98
N THR A 348 -28.92 -5.32 7.67
CA THR A 348 -30.09 -6.22 7.63
C THR A 348 -30.47 -6.59 6.19
N ARG A 349 -31.46 -7.47 6.01
CA ARG A 349 -32.04 -7.79 4.68
C ARG A 349 -32.60 -6.58 3.94
N ALA A 350 -33.01 -5.53 4.66
CA ALA A 350 -33.58 -4.32 4.06
C ALA A 350 -32.49 -3.32 3.65
N THR A 351 -31.32 -3.35 4.30
CA THR A 351 -30.24 -2.38 4.07
C THR A 351 -29.59 -2.59 2.70
N PRO A 352 -29.68 -1.64 1.76
CA PRO A 352 -28.97 -1.73 0.50
C PRO A 352 -27.50 -1.38 0.68
N LEU A 353 -26.62 -2.11 0.00
CA LEU A 353 -25.17 -1.96 0.06
C LEU A 353 -24.64 -1.74 -1.36
N LEU A 354 -23.83 -0.72 -1.57
CA LEU A 354 -23.21 -0.48 -2.87
C LEU A 354 -21.94 -1.32 -2.99
N VAL A 355 -21.80 -2.10 -4.07
CA VAL A 355 -20.59 -2.88 -4.34
C VAL A 355 -19.54 -1.99 -4.99
N LEU A 356 -18.44 -1.74 -4.27
CA LEU A 356 -17.32 -0.90 -4.71
C LEU A 356 -16.12 -1.71 -5.19
N GLY A 357 -16.01 -2.98 -4.79
CA GLY A 357 -14.89 -3.83 -5.20
C GLY A 357 -15.17 -5.32 -4.99
N ALA A 358 -14.34 -6.14 -5.62
CA ALA A 358 -14.37 -7.60 -5.50
C ALA A 358 -12.94 -8.15 -5.43
N THR A 359 -12.71 -9.06 -4.48
CA THR A 359 -11.43 -9.76 -4.26
C THR A 359 -11.73 -11.21 -3.90
N ALA A 360 -11.23 -12.16 -4.70
CA ALA A 360 -11.57 -13.58 -4.56
C ALA A 360 -13.09 -13.81 -4.40
N GLU A 361 -13.52 -14.37 -3.27
CA GLU A 361 -14.93 -14.66 -2.94
C GLU A 361 -15.61 -13.57 -2.08
N TRP A 362 -15.00 -12.38 -2.00
CA TRP A 362 -15.45 -11.28 -1.16
C TRP A 362 -15.77 -10.05 -1.98
N LEU A 363 -16.80 -9.32 -1.54
CA LEU A 363 -17.18 -8.03 -2.06
C LEU A 363 -16.80 -6.95 -1.05
N ARG A 364 -16.13 -5.89 -1.49
CA ARG A 364 -16.02 -4.65 -0.74
C ARG A 364 -17.27 -3.83 -1.02
N VAL A 365 -18.02 -3.55 0.04
CA VAL A 365 -19.31 -2.87 -0.03
C VAL A 365 -19.31 -1.62 0.83
N GLN A 366 -20.18 -0.67 0.49
CA GLN A 366 -20.42 0.55 1.24
C GLN A 366 -21.85 0.55 1.79
N LEU A 367 -21.98 0.81 3.09
CA LEU A 367 -23.25 1.11 3.73
C LEU A 367 -23.76 2.48 3.30
N PRO A 368 -25.08 2.74 3.40
CA PRO A 368 -25.62 4.04 3.05
C PRO A 368 -25.04 5.21 3.85
N ALA A 369 -24.62 4.98 5.10
CA ALA A 369 -23.89 5.95 5.94
C ALA A 369 -22.40 6.11 5.57
N GLY A 370 -21.95 5.60 4.42
CA GLY A 370 -20.59 5.78 3.88
C GLY A 370 -19.56 4.77 4.38
N ARG A 371 -19.83 4.05 5.48
CA ARG A 371 -18.94 3.04 6.07
C ARG A 371 -18.69 1.87 5.11
N THR A 372 -17.44 1.49 4.90
CA THR A 372 -17.09 0.34 4.03
C THR A 372 -16.69 -0.91 4.81
N GLY A 373 -16.83 -2.08 4.17
CA GLY A 373 -16.31 -3.35 4.68
C GLY A 373 -16.42 -4.48 3.66
N PHE A 374 -15.86 -5.63 4.01
CA PHE A 374 -15.92 -6.85 3.20
C PHE A 374 -17.07 -7.75 3.64
N VAL A 375 -17.78 -8.33 2.67
CA VAL A 375 -18.80 -9.35 2.87
C VAL A 375 -18.55 -10.54 1.93
N PRO A 376 -18.87 -11.79 2.33
CA PRO A 376 -18.78 -12.92 1.40
C PRO A 376 -19.75 -12.71 0.24
N ALA A 377 -19.31 -12.90 -1.00
CA ALA A 377 -20.14 -12.71 -2.18
C ALA A 377 -21.41 -13.58 -2.16
N LYS A 378 -21.29 -14.80 -1.62
CA LYS A 378 -22.40 -15.73 -1.44
C LYS A 378 -23.45 -15.25 -0.44
N ALA A 379 -23.09 -14.38 0.50
CA ALA A 379 -23.99 -13.88 1.55
C ALA A 379 -24.94 -12.76 1.09
N VAL A 380 -24.78 -12.30 -0.16
CA VAL A 380 -25.58 -11.21 -0.74
C VAL A 380 -26.18 -11.57 -2.09
N LEU A 381 -27.28 -10.92 -2.42
CA LEU A 381 -27.93 -10.94 -3.74
C LEU A 381 -28.03 -9.52 -4.30
N THR A 382 -28.10 -9.38 -5.63
CA THR A 382 -28.42 -8.10 -6.27
C THR A 382 -29.75 -7.59 -5.73
N ALA A 383 -29.81 -6.30 -5.39
CA ALA A 383 -31.00 -5.68 -4.81
C ALA A 383 -32.11 -5.56 -5.85
N ALA A 384 -32.90 -6.61 -6.00
CA ALA A 384 -34.19 -6.54 -6.70
C ALA A 384 -35.15 -5.60 -5.95
N ALA A 385 -36.17 -5.11 -6.64
CA ALA A 385 -37.21 -4.28 -6.02
C ALA A 385 -37.91 -5.09 -4.91
N LEU A 386 -37.92 -4.54 -3.70
CA LEU A 386 -38.70 -5.05 -2.57
C LEU A 386 -40.20 -4.91 -2.85
N ARG A 387 -40.57 -3.75 -3.39
CA ARG A 387 -41.92 -3.39 -3.78
C ARG A 387 -41.86 -2.25 -4.80
N ARG A 388 -42.97 -2.06 -5.52
CA ARG A 388 -43.23 -0.80 -6.23
C ARG A 388 -44.08 0.08 -5.33
N GLU A 389 -43.82 1.38 -5.37
CA GLU A 389 -44.53 2.35 -4.57
C GLU A 389 -44.92 3.54 -5.44
N ASN A 390 -46.09 4.09 -5.17
CA ASN A 390 -46.54 5.34 -5.75
C ASN A 390 -46.36 6.46 -4.74
N LEU A 391 -45.62 7.51 -5.09
CA LEU A 391 -45.32 8.60 -4.16
C LEU A 391 -46.58 9.41 -3.86
N ALA A 392 -46.99 9.46 -2.58
CA ALA A 392 -48.19 10.18 -2.17
C ALA A 392 -48.11 11.71 -2.37
N ALA A 393 -46.91 12.26 -2.32
CA ALA A 393 -46.63 13.68 -2.48
C ALA A 393 -45.33 13.88 -3.28
N VAL A 394 -45.03 15.12 -3.63
CA VAL A 394 -43.72 15.50 -4.18
C VAL A 394 -42.63 15.08 -3.21
N ALA A 395 -41.56 14.46 -3.70
CA ALA A 395 -40.47 13.98 -2.87
C ALA A 395 -39.11 14.39 -3.43
N GLU A 396 -38.19 14.74 -2.53
CA GLU A 396 -36.80 14.96 -2.89
C GLU A 396 -36.10 13.62 -3.09
N LEU A 397 -35.48 13.45 -4.26
CA LEU A 397 -34.53 12.39 -4.52
C LEU A 397 -33.16 12.87 -4.09
N ARG A 398 -32.55 12.24 -3.08
CA ARG A 398 -31.30 12.66 -2.45
C ARG A 398 -30.14 11.73 -2.80
N SER A 399 -28.91 12.25 -2.71
CA SER A 399 -27.70 11.47 -3.00
C SER A 399 -27.33 10.46 -1.89
N PHE A 400 -27.69 10.73 -0.63
CA PHE A 400 -27.48 9.84 0.52
C PHE A 400 -28.63 9.96 1.55
N PRO A 401 -28.84 8.98 2.45
CA PRO A 401 -29.99 8.95 3.36
C PRO A 401 -29.74 9.73 4.65
N LEU A 402 -29.51 11.03 4.54
CA LEU A 402 -29.39 11.95 5.68
C LEU A 402 -30.21 13.22 5.42
N PRO A 403 -30.69 13.92 6.46
CA PRO A 403 -31.50 15.13 6.31
C PRO A 403 -30.80 16.27 5.56
N ASP A 404 -29.48 16.36 5.68
CA ASP A 404 -28.63 17.36 5.02
C ASP A 404 -28.15 16.94 3.62
N ALA A 405 -28.59 15.79 3.13
CA ALA A 405 -28.20 15.30 1.82
C ALA A 405 -28.77 16.17 0.69
N PRO A 406 -27.96 16.60 -0.28
CA PRO A 406 -28.45 17.42 -1.38
C PRO A 406 -29.48 16.65 -2.22
N ALA A 407 -30.55 17.35 -2.59
CA ALA A 407 -31.51 16.87 -3.57
C ALA A 407 -30.86 16.85 -4.96
N ILE A 408 -30.88 15.70 -5.62
CA ILE A 408 -30.41 15.50 -6.99
C ILE A 408 -31.55 15.59 -8.01
N ALA A 409 -32.80 15.42 -7.56
CA ALA A 409 -34.00 15.65 -8.36
C ALA A 409 -35.23 15.82 -7.44
N TYR A 410 -36.30 16.36 -8.00
CA TYR A 410 -37.63 16.37 -7.38
C TYR A 410 -38.53 15.40 -8.14
N LEU A 411 -39.18 14.49 -7.40
CA LEU A 411 -40.11 13.51 -7.95
C LEU A 411 -41.53 14.02 -7.73
N PRO A 412 -42.33 14.21 -8.78
CA PRO A 412 -43.73 14.59 -8.64
C PRO A 412 -44.53 13.59 -7.79
N ALA A 413 -45.62 14.06 -7.20
CA ALA A 413 -46.63 13.16 -6.66
C ALA A 413 -47.12 12.19 -7.74
N GLN A 414 -47.54 11.01 -7.32
CA GLN A 414 -47.96 9.91 -8.20
C GLN A 414 -46.83 9.30 -9.07
N THR A 415 -45.56 9.65 -8.82
CA THR A 415 -44.43 8.97 -9.48
C THR A 415 -44.30 7.54 -8.97
N VAL A 416 -44.28 6.57 -9.89
CA VAL A 416 -44.05 5.16 -9.56
C VAL A 416 -42.54 4.88 -9.45
N VAL A 417 -42.12 4.34 -8.33
CA VAL A 417 -40.73 3.99 -8.05
C VAL A 417 -40.58 2.54 -7.59
N SER A 418 -39.43 1.93 -7.87
CA SER A 418 -39.06 0.62 -7.30
C SER A 418 -38.23 0.84 -6.04
N VAL A 419 -38.71 0.38 -4.89
CA VAL A 419 -37.97 0.45 -3.63
C VAL A 419 -36.94 -0.68 -3.60
N LEU A 420 -35.65 -0.34 -3.56
CA LEU A 420 -34.55 -1.30 -3.57
C LEU A 420 -34.09 -1.68 -2.17
N GLY A 421 -34.35 -0.86 -1.16
CA GLY A 421 -33.95 -1.08 0.23
C GLY A 421 -34.28 0.11 1.11
N GLU A 422 -34.06 -0.03 2.42
CA GLU A 422 -34.36 0.99 3.42
C GLU A 422 -33.21 1.12 4.44
N PHE A 423 -32.99 2.35 4.92
CA PHE A 423 -31.98 2.66 5.92
C PHE A 423 -32.31 4.00 6.61
N GLY A 424 -32.32 4.02 7.94
CA GLY A 424 -32.33 5.26 8.72
C GLY A 424 -33.51 6.21 8.45
N GLY A 425 -34.70 5.69 8.13
CA GLY A 425 -35.87 6.51 7.79
C GLY A 425 -35.96 6.91 6.32
N TYR A 426 -35.07 6.39 5.46
CA TYR A 426 -35.07 6.61 4.03
C TYR A 426 -35.21 5.29 3.27
N ARG A 427 -35.72 5.38 2.05
CA ARG A 427 -35.77 4.30 1.07
C ARG A 427 -34.90 4.63 -0.13
N LEU A 428 -34.07 3.67 -0.53
CA LEU A 428 -33.38 3.72 -1.81
C LEU A 428 -34.38 3.35 -2.89
N VAL A 429 -34.61 4.25 -3.84
CA VAL A 429 -35.57 4.05 -4.93
C VAL A 429 -34.86 4.03 -6.27
N ARG A 430 -35.45 3.33 -7.24
CA ARG A 430 -35.08 3.36 -8.65
C ARG A 430 -36.25 3.84 -9.49
N GLN A 431 -36.01 4.86 -10.30
CA GLN A 431 -36.96 5.41 -11.27
C GLN A 431 -37.03 4.55 -12.54
N ALA A 432 -38.01 4.82 -13.40
CA ALA A 432 -38.19 4.12 -14.67
C ALA A 432 -37.01 4.31 -15.64
N ASP A 433 -36.33 5.47 -15.59
CA ASP A 433 -35.11 5.76 -16.36
C ASP A 433 -33.85 5.07 -15.80
N GLY A 434 -33.99 4.29 -14.73
CA GLY A 434 -32.90 3.56 -14.07
C GLY A 434 -32.14 4.37 -13.02
N ARG A 435 -32.41 5.68 -12.86
CA ARG A 435 -31.76 6.51 -11.85
C ARG A 435 -32.10 6.02 -10.45
N THR A 436 -31.11 6.06 -9.56
CA THR A 436 -31.30 5.69 -8.15
C THR A 436 -30.99 6.86 -7.22
N GLY A 437 -31.69 6.92 -6.09
CA GLY A 437 -31.46 7.90 -5.03
C GLY A 437 -32.32 7.62 -3.81
N TRP A 438 -32.23 8.47 -2.80
CA TRP A 438 -32.87 8.28 -1.50
C TRP A 438 -34.08 9.19 -1.33
N VAL A 439 -35.19 8.63 -0.86
CA VAL A 439 -36.41 9.36 -0.54
C VAL A 439 -36.74 9.13 0.94
N ALA A 440 -37.14 10.17 1.67
CA ALA A 440 -37.55 10.03 3.06
C ALA A 440 -38.85 9.21 3.16
N LEU A 441 -38.99 8.37 4.20
CA LEU A 441 -40.20 7.58 4.44
C LEU A 441 -41.38 8.43 4.91
N ARG A 442 -41.10 9.56 5.55
CA ARG A 442 -42.08 10.59 5.93
C ARG A 442 -41.76 11.88 5.17
N PRO A 443 -42.77 12.62 4.69
CA PRO A 443 -42.56 13.97 4.19
C PRO A 443 -41.87 14.80 5.27
N VAL A 444 -40.92 15.64 4.86
CA VAL A 444 -40.32 16.66 5.74
C VAL A 444 -41.25 17.86 5.79
#